data_AF-A0A2J4Y438-F1
#
_entry.id   AF-A0A2J4Y438-F1
#
_cell.length_a   1.000
_cell.length_b   1.000
_cell.length_c   1.000
_cell.angle_alpha   90.00
_cell.angle_beta   90.00
_cell.angle_gamma   90.00
#
_symmetry.space_group_name_H-M   'P 1'
#
loop_
_entity.id
_entity.type
_entity.pdbx_description
1 polymer ?
#
loop_
_entity_poly.entity_id
_entity_poly.type
_entity_poly.pdbx_seq_one_letter_code
_entity_poly.pdbx_strand_id
1 'polypeptide(L)'
;MKAAKTLFPLLLALAGVHSAIADDIDSGQVEMDMTGTIVAESCDIDTASQNQTIHIGDFSAGIFKNVGDTSEWKQFDIKLNNCTSAISQSTVAFSGTSDGSDPSLLALSDTSGGGGMASGVAIELLDSSMNAIAINSTDNGYPITQG
;
A
#
# COMPACT_ATOMS: atom_id res chain seq x y z
N MET A 1 80.73 47.06 -42.29
CA MET A 1 80.39 48.21 -41.44
C MET A 1 80.39 47.75 -39.99
N LYS A 2 81.01 48.55 -39.11
CA LYS A 2 81.06 48.56 -37.62
C LYS A 2 79.84 47.90 -36.92
N ALA A 3 79.86 47.35 -35.70
CA ALA A 3 80.80 47.12 -34.60
C ALA A 3 80.01 46.39 -33.46
N ALA A 4 80.67 46.21 -32.29
CA ALA A 4 80.16 45.90 -30.94
C ALA A 4 80.31 44.41 -30.52
N LYS A 5 81.23 44.00 -29.63
CA LYS A 5 81.62 44.42 -28.26
C LYS A 5 80.57 44.04 -27.21
N THR A 6 80.86 43.02 -26.39
CA THR A 6 80.95 43.07 -24.91
C THR A 6 81.25 41.70 -24.28
N LEU A 7 82.06 41.71 -23.22
CA LEU A 7 82.57 40.62 -22.37
C LEU A 7 81.62 40.26 -21.20
N PHE A 8 81.59 38.96 -20.81
CA PHE A 8 81.43 38.27 -19.48
C PHE A 8 80.25 38.66 -18.53
N PRO A 9 79.73 37.82 -17.57
CA PRO A 9 80.38 36.66 -16.93
C PRO A 9 79.54 35.39 -16.58
N LEU A 10 80.29 34.36 -16.20
CA LEU A 10 80.03 33.19 -15.35
C LEU A 10 78.83 33.28 -14.37
N LEU A 11 77.87 32.34 -14.46
CA LEU A 11 76.83 32.11 -13.45
C LEU A 11 76.97 30.71 -12.84
N LEU A 12 77.26 30.67 -11.54
CA LEU A 12 77.40 29.49 -10.70
C LEU A 12 76.01 29.12 -10.13
N ALA A 13 75.43 27.98 -10.50
CA ALA A 13 74.16 27.50 -9.95
C ALA A 13 74.42 26.44 -8.85
N LEU A 14 73.98 26.75 -7.63
CA LEU A 14 74.08 25.95 -6.42
C LEU A 14 73.02 24.84 -6.40
N ALA A 15 73.40 23.66 -5.93
CA ALA A 15 72.54 22.49 -5.75
C ALA A 15 71.50 22.71 -4.62
N GLY A 16 70.25 22.32 -4.87
CA GLY A 16 69.20 22.18 -3.85
C GLY A 16 68.56 20.80 -3.97
N VAL A 17 69.12 19.81 -3.25
CA VAL A 17 68.44 18.52 -3.01
C VAL A 17 67.32 18.78 -2.01
N HIS A 18 66.07 18.77 -2.49
CA HIS A 18 64.89 18.81 -1.63
C HIS A 18 64.61 17.39 -1.15
N SER A 19 64.87 17.11 0.11
CA SER A 19 64.37 15.91 0.78
C SER A 19 62.86 16.05 0.94
N ALA A 20 62.08 15.23 0.23
CA ALA A 20 60.66 15.09 0.51
C ALA A 20 60.50 14.23 1.77
N ILE A 21 60.01 14.83 2.86
CA ILE A 21 59.41 14.07 3.96
C ILE A 21 58.02 13.64 3.51
N ALA A 22 57.74 12.34 3.55
CA ALA A 22 56.39 11.83 3.41
C ALA A 22 55.72 11.95 4.79
N ASP A 23 54.76 12.86 4.94
CA ASP A 23 53.83 12.83 6.07
C ASP A 23 52.88 11.65 5.86
N ASP A 24 53.00 10.64 6.72
CA ASP A 24 52.01 9.57 6.83
C ASP A 24 50.78 10.18 7.51
N ILE A 25 49.81 10.63 6.71
CA ILE A 25 48.50 11.03 7.22
C ILE A 25 47.79 9.74 7.62
N ASP A 26 47.96 9.32 8.89
CA ASP A 26 46.99 8.45 9.56
C ASP A 26 45.70 9.27 9.69
N SER A 27 44.98 9.33 8.57
CA SER A 27 43.64 9.89 8.48
C SER A 27 42.77 8.93 9.26
N GLY A 28 42.72 9.12 10.60
CA GLY A 28 42.03 8.26 11.53
C GLY A 28 40.69 7.81 10.95
N GLN A 29 40.66 6.57 10.47
CA GLN A 29 39.50 6.06 9.76
C GLN A 29 38.47 5.71 10.81
N VAL A 30 37.36 6.44 10.80
CA VAL A 30 36.21 6.13 11.64
C VAL A 30 35.34 5.16 10.85
N GLU A 31 35.41 3.88 11.21
CA GLU A 31 34.52 2.85 10.68
C GLU A 31 33.13 3.08 11.26
N MET A 32 32.17 3.40 10.41
CA MET A 32 30.79 3.69 10.79
C MET A 32 29.87 2.59 10.27
N ASP A 33 29.44 1.70 11.17
CA ASP A 33 28.43 0.69 10.87
C ASP A 33 27.03 1.27 11.05
N MET A 34 26.36 1.54 9.93
CA MET A 34 24.95 1.92 9.92
C MET A 34 24.10 0.69 9.61
N THR A 35 23.24 0.32 10.55
CA THR A 35 22.25 -0.74 10.38
C THR A 35 20.84 -0.14 10.47
N GLY A 36 19.93 -0.67 9.67
CA GLY A 36 18.54 -0.27 9.67
C GLY A 36 17.69 -1.33 8.99
N THR A 37 16.43 -1.44 9.43
CA THR A 37 15.44 -2.33 8.82
C THR A 37 14.39 -1.48 8.13
N ILE A 38 14.16 -1.74 6.84
CA ILE A 38 13.04 -1.18 6.09
C ILE A 38 11.87 -2.14 6.25
N VAL A 39 10.76 -1.66 6.81
CA VAL A 39 9.50 -2.40 6.89
C VAL A 39 8.57 -2.00 5.75
N ALA A 40 7.71 -2.93 5.31
CA ALA A 40 6.71 -2.63 4.32
C ALA A 40 5.69 -1.61 4.86
N GLU A 41 5.27 -0.68 4.02
CA GLU A 41 4.26 0.32 4.37
C GLU A 41 2.87 -0.33 4.48
N SER A 42 2.05 0.11 5.43
CA SER A 42 0.70 -0.40 5.68
C SER A 42 -0.31 0.73 5.87
N CYS A 43 -1.58 0.44 5.67
CA CYS A 43 -2.69 1.29 6.08
C CYS A 43 -3.32 0.77 7.38
N ASP A 44 -3.87 1.67 8.19
CA ASP A 44 -4.68 1.32 9.36
C ASP A 44 -6.16 1.27 8.98
N ILE A 45 -6.91 0.26 9.45
CA ILE A 45 -8.38 0.29 9.31
C ILE A 45 -8.94 1.33 10.28
N ASP A 46 -9.69 2.29 9.74
CA ASP A 46 -10.37 3.32 10.53
C ASP A 46 -11.26 2.68 11.61
N THR A 47 -11.28 3.24 12.81
CA THR A 47 -12.00 2.65 13.95
C THR A 47 -13.50 2.51 13.70
N ALA A 48 -14.11 3.44 12.95
CA ALA A 48 -15.51 3.34 12.56
C ALA A 48 -15.75 2.30 11.44
N SER A 49 -14.70 1.87 10.75
CA SER A 49 -14.76 0.81 9.72
C SER A 49 -14.48 -0.59 10.28
N GLN A 50 -13.94 -0.71 11.50
CA GLN A 50 -13.70 -2.01 12.13
C GLN A 50 -14.98 -2.75 12.48
N ASN A 51 -16.02 -2.02 12.90
CA ASN A 51 -17.34 -2.58 13.23
C ASN A 51 -18.43 -1.69 12.65
N GLN A 52 -19.04 -2.13 11.55
CA GLN A 52 -20.13 -1.42 10.89
C GLN A 52 -21.41 -2.24 10.94
N THR A 53 -22.53 -1.59 11.22
CA THR A 53 -23.87 -2.15 11.02
C THR A 53 -24.49 -1.46 9.82
N ILE A 54 -24.69 -2.20 8.74
CA ILE A 54 -25.20 -1.66 7.48
C ILE A 54 -26.68 -2.04 7.36
N HIS A 55 -27.56 -1.05 7.42
CA HIS A 55 -28.95 -1.25 7.02
C HIS A 55 -29.04 -1.17 5.49
N ILE A 56 -29.31 -2.32 4.87
CA ILE A 56 -29.38 -2.47 3.41
C ILE A 56 -30.71 -2.04 2.81
N GLY A 57 -31.76 -1.91 3.64
CA GLY A 57 -33.10 -1.48 3.24
C GLY A 57 -34.19 -2.42 3.76
N ASP A 58 -35.44 -2.02 3.49
CA ASP A 58 -36.65 -2.81 3.75
C ASP A 58 -37.29 -3.19 2.42
N PHE A 59 -37.36 -4.48 2.12
CA PHE A 59 -37.80 -4.97 0.82
C PHE A 59 -39.11 -5.75 0.92
N SER A 60 -40.00 -5.53 -0.05
CA SER A 60 -41.17 -6.38 -0.21
C SER A 60 -40.75 -7.68 -0.89
N ALA A 61 -41.22 -8.83 -0.38
CA ALA A 61 -41.03 -10.12 -1.04
C ALA A 61 -41.49 -10.12 -2.52
N GLY A 62 -42.43 -9.23 -2.88
CA GLY A 62 -42.93 -9.11 -4.24
C GLY A 62 -41.90 -8.66 -5.29
N ILE A 63 -40.72 -8.17 -4.89
CA ILE A 63 -39.63 -7.83 -5.83
C ILE A 63 -38.77 -9.05 -6.21
N PHE A 64 -38.82 -10.12 -5.43
CA PHE A 64 -38.05 -11.36 -5.65
C PHE A 64 -38.98 -12.47 -6.16
N LYS A 65 -39.28 -12.46 -7.45
CA LYS A 65 -40.20 -13.42 -8.07
C LYS A 65 -39.49 -14.63 -8.65
N ASN A 66 -38.24 -14.46 -9.06
CA ASN A 66 -37.42 -15.47 -9.72
C ASN A 66 -36.04 -15.56 -9.06
N VAL A 67 -35.39 -16.70 -9.22
CA VAL A 67 -33.97 -16.87 -8.84
C VAL A 67 -33.13 -15.88 -9.66
N GLY A 68 -32.30 -15.11 -8.96
CA GLY A 68 -31.45 -14.07 -9.56
C GLY A 68 -32.08 -12.68 -9.58
N ASP A 69 -33.32 -12.49 -9.13
CA ASP A 69 -33.85 -11.15 -8.88
C ASP A 69 -33.05 -10.49 -7.73
N THR A 70 -32.66 -9.23 -7.91
CA THR A 70 -31.88 -8.46 -6.92
C THR A 70 -32.65 -7.22 -6.45
N SER A 71 -32.34 -6.76 -5.23
CA SER A 71 -32.83 -5.47 -4.74
C SER A 71 -32.06 -4.29 -5.35
N GLU A 72 -32.43 -3.07 -4.95
CA GLU A 72 -31.50 -1.94 -5.04
C GLU A 72 -30.27 -2.21 -4.16
N TRP A 73 -29.10 -1.78 -4.63
CA TRP A 73 -27.83 -1.95 -3.92
C TRP A 73 -27.65 -0.87 -2.85
N LYS A 74 -26.89 -1.20 -1.81
CA LYS A 74 -26.52 -0.28 -0.74
C LYS A 74 -25.00 -0.13 -0.69
N GLN A 75 -24.51 1.10 -0.89
CA GLN A 75 -23.10 1.39 -0.69
C GLN A 75 -22.72 1.34 0.79
N PHE A 76 -21.53 0.81 1.05
CA PHE A 76 -20.77 1.01 2.27
C PHE A 76 -19.29 1.15 1.93
N ASP A 77 -18.52 1.80 2.81
CA ASP A 77 -17.10 2.05 2.60
C ASP A 77 -16.30 1.50 3.78
N ILE A 78 -15.16 0.86 3.48
CA ILE A 78 -14.13 0.52 4.45
C ILE A 78 -13.04 1.60 4.36
N LYS A 79 -12.95 2.45 5.38
CA LYS A 79 -11.98 3.54 5.39
C LYS A 79 -10.65 3.09 5.95
N LEU A 80 -9.60 3.55 5.29
CA LEU A 80 -8.22 3.31 5.68
C LEU A 80 -7.57 4.65 6.05
N ASN A 81 -6.86 4.69 7.16
CA ASN A 81 -6.09 5.83 7.65
C ASN A 81 -4.59 5.56 7.51
N ASN A 82 -3.80 6.64 7.56
CA ASN A 82 -2.33 6.59 7.57
C ASN A 82 -1.71 5.82 6.39
N CYS A 83 -2.40 5.72 5.26
CA CYS A 83 -1.83 5.16 4.04
C CYS A 83 -0.73 6.07 3.50
N THR A 84 0.44 5.51 3.24
CA THR A 84 1.50 6.18 2.50
C THR A 84 1.16 6.21 1.01
N SER A 85 1.80 7.11 0.25
CA SER A 85 1.58 7.24 -1.19
C SER A 85 2.07 6.05 -2.03
N ALA A 86 2.85 5.12 -1.46
CA ALA A 86 3.30 3.92 -2.18
C ALA A 86 2.23 2.81 -2.20
N ILE A 87 1.22 2.87 -1.32
CA ILE A 87 0.12 1.89 -1.29
C ILE A 87 -0.96 2.32 -2.28
N SER A 88 -1.06 1.63 -3.40
CA SER A 88 -2.05 1.91 -4.47
C SER A 88 -3.16 0.87 -4.56
N GLN A 89 -2.98 -0.29 -3.94
CA GLN A 89 -3.91 -1.41 -3.99
C GLN A 89 -4.00 -2.07 -2.61
N SER A 90 -5.19 -2.58 -2.29
CA SER A 90 -5.43 -3.43 -1.12
C SER A 90 -6.23 -4.65 -1.55
N THR A 91 -5.95 -5.80 -0.94
CA THR A 91 -6.76 -7.00 -1.11
C THR A 91 -7.75 -7.07 0.04
N VAL A 92 -9.04 -7.25 -0.28
CA VAL A 92 -10.09 -7.42 0.73
C VAL A 92 -10.76 -8.76 0.49
N ALA A 93 -10.82 -9.57 1.55
CA ALA A 93 -11.58 -10.81 1.57
C ALA A 93 -12.74 -10.66 2.55
N PHE A 94 -13.94 -11.06 2.12
CA PHE A 94 -15.11 -11.12 2.98
C PHE A 94 -15.34 -12.57 3.38
N SER A 95 -15.55 -12.81 4.67
CA SER A 95 -15.81 -14.14 5.21
C SER A 95 -17.12 -14.17 5.97
N GLY A 96 -17.82 -15.30 5.91
CA GLY A 96 -19.06 -15.48 6.64
C GLY A 96 -19.70 -16.84 6.37
N THR A 97 -20.88 -17.06 6.94
CA THR A 97 -21.66 -18.26 6.68
C THR A 97 -22.21 -18.22 5.27
N SER A 98 -21.81 -19.18 4.44
CA SER A 98 -22.34 -19.36 3.08
C SER A 98 -23.81 -19.72 3.07
N ASP A 99 -24.54 -19.17 2.09
CA ASP A 99 -25.89 -19.65 1.78
C ASP A 99 -25.87 -21.12 1.36
N GLY A 100 -26.93 -21.84 1.70
CA GLY A 100 -27.03 -23.27 1.45
C GLY A 100 -27.25 -23.64 -0.02
N SER A 101 -27.77 -22.72 -0.83
CA SER A 101 -28.04 -22.92 -2.25
C SER A 101 -26.91 -22.35 -3.13
N ASP A 102 -26.36 -21.19 -2.76
CA ASP A 102 -25.21 -20.58 -3.43
C ASP A 102 -24.09 -20.25 -2.43
N PRO A 103 -23.02 -21.06 -2.37
CA PRO A 103 -21.94 -20.86 -1.40
C PRO A 103 -21.14 -19.56 -1.55
N SER A 104 -21.27 -18.87 -2.70
CA SER A 104 -20.61 -17.58 -2.95
C SER A 104 -21.30 -16.41 -2.26
N LEU A 105 -22.56 -16.59 -1.83
CA LEU A 105 -23.39 -15.58 -1.18
C LEU A 105 -23.41 -15.76 0.34
N LEU A 106 -23.66 -14.67 1.07
CA LEU A 106 -23.76 -14.69 2.53
C LEU A 106 -25.19 -15.04 2.97
N ALA A 107 -25.30 -16.06 3.84
CA ALA A 107 -26.56 -16.51 4.40
C ALA A 107 -27.19 -15.46 5.33
N LEU A 108 -28.51 -15.45 5.41
CA LEU A 108 -29.23 -14.71 6.44
C LEU A 108 -29.11 -15.43 7.80
N SER A 109 -29.05 -14.64 8.86
CA SER A 109 -29.10 -15.12 10.25
C SER A 109 -30.05 -14.27 11.08
N ASP A 110 -30.94 -14.91 11.83
CA ASP A 110 -31.78 -14.22 12.81
C ASP A 110 -30.96 -13.90 14.07
N THR A 111 -30.44 -12.68 14.14
CA THR A 111 -29.71 -12.19 15.31
C THR A 111 -30.63 -11.67 16.42
N SER A 112 -31.91 -11.45 16.11
CA SER A 112 -32.91 -10.93 17.05
C SER A 112 -33.56 -12.03 17.89
N GLY A 113 -33.56 -13.26 17.39
CA GLY A 113 -34.28 -14.41 17.98
C GLY A 113 -35.79 -14.30 17.88
N GLY A 114 -36.31 -13.34 17.11
CA GLY A 114 -37.75 -13.10 16.92
C GLY A 114 -38.41 -14.04 15.92
N GLY A 115 -37.64 -14.84 15.19
CA GLY A 115 -38.13 -15.65 14.09
C GLY A 115 -38.53 -14.80 12.87
N GLY A 116 -39.20 -15.43 11.90
CA GLY A 116 -39.68 -14.73 10.70
C GLY A 116 -38.59 -14.32 9.71
N MET A 117 -37.39 -14.89 9.83
CA MET A 117 -36.31 -14.69 8.86
C MET A 117 -36.77 -15.05 7.45
N ALA A 118 -36.47 -14.18 6.48
CA ALA A 118 -36.76 -14.44 5.09
C ALA A 118 -36.06 -15.71 4.60
N SER A 119 -36.64 -16.37 3.59
CA SER A 119 -36.08 -17.56 2.95
C SER A 119 -36.08 -17.39 1.44
N GLY A 120 -35.17 -18.09 0.75
CA GLY A 120 -35.01 -18.00 -0.70
C GLY A 120 -34.24 -16.76 -1.17
N VAL A 121 -33.61 -16.02 -0.25
CA VAL A 121 -32.78 -14.85 -0.54
C VAL A 121 -31.48 -14.93 0.28
N ALA A 122 -30.41 -14.34 -0.25
CA ALA A 122 -29.10 -14.25 0.37
C ALA A 122 -28.51 -12.86 0.11
N ILE A 123 -27.40 -12.53 0.77
CA ILE A 123 -26.71 -11.25 0.60
C ILE A 123 -25.55 -11.42 -0.39
N GLU A 124 -25.58 -10.62 -1.45
CA GLU A 124 -24.48 -10.48 -2.41
C GLU A 124 -23.62 -9.27 -2.04
N LEU A 125 -22.30 -9.42 -2.19
CA LEU A 125 -21.34 -8.34 -2.06
C LEU A 125 -20.82 -7.96 -3.43
N LEU A 126 -20.74 -6.67 -3.70
CA LEU A 126 -20.29 -6.11 -4.97
C LEU A 126 -19.09 -5.19 -4.74
N ASP A 127 -18.16 -5.17 -5.68
CA ASP A 127 -17.09 -4.18 -5.71
C ASP A 127 -17.58 -2.84 -6.28
N SER A 128 -16.70 -1.84 -6.30
CA SER A 128 -17.02 -0.51 -6.84
C SER A 128 -17.31 -0.50 -8.36
N SER A 129 -16.97 -1.57 -9.06
CA SER A 129 -17.26 -1.79 -10.48
C SER A 129 -18.50 -2.67 -10.69
N MET A 130 -19.25 -2.98 -9.63
CA MET A 130 -20.43 -3.84 -9.62
C MET A 130 -20.14 -5.31 -9.98
N ASN A 131 -18.90 -5.77 -9.77
CA ASN A 131 -18.59 -7.20 -9.88
C ASN A 131 -18.88 -7.92 -8.57
N ALA A 132 -19.42 -9.13 -8.67
CA ALA A 132 -19.69 -9.97 -7.51
C ALA A 132 -18.40 -10.41 -6.79
N ILE A 133 -18.45 -10.33 -5.46
CA ILE A 133 -17.39 -10.72 -4.55
C ILE A 133 -17.84 -11.98 -3.83
N ALA A 134 -17.29 -13.13 -4.23
CA ALA A 134 -17.57 -14.38 -3.53
C ALA A 134 -16.99 -14.34 -2.11
N ILE A 135 -17.80 -14.69 -1.12
CA ILE A 135 -17.32 -14.82 0.26
C ILE A 135 -16.42 -16.06 0.42
N ASN A 136 -15.58 -16.04 1.46
CA ASN A 136 -14.63 -17.11 1.79
C ASN A 136 -13.63 -17.41 0.66
N SER A 137 -13.38 -16.43 -0.21
CA SER A 137 -12.38 -16.45 -1.29
C SER A 137 -11.31 -15.38 -1.05
N THR A 138 -10.08 -15.62 -1.50
CA THR A 138 -8.90 -14.78 -1.22
C THR A 138 -8.46 -13.88 -2.37
N ASP A 139 -9.15 -13.88 -3.51
CA ASP A 139 -8.59 -13.40 -4.78
C ASP A 139 -9.21 -12.10 -5.33
N ASN A 140 -9.53 -11.13 -4.46
CA ASN A 140 -10.09 -9.86 -4.93
C ASN A 140 -9.24 -8.65 -4.51
N GLY A 141 -8.34 -8.23 -5.40
CA GLY A 141 -7.57 -6.99 -5.26
C GLY A 141 -8.39 -5.78 -5.69
N TYR A 142 -8.48 -4.76 -4.85
CA TYR A 142 -9.23 -3.53 -5.11
C TYR A 142 -8.32 -2.29 -5.10
N PRO A 143 -8.55 -1.33 -6.02
CA PRO A 143 -7.82 -0.06 -5.99
C PRO A 143 -8.19 0.72 -4.72
N ILE A 144 -7.19 1.31 -4.06
CA ILE A 144 -7.45 2.26 -2.97
C ILE A 144 -7.72 3.62 -3.60
N THR A 145 -8.94 4.11 -3.48
CA THR A 145 -9.29 5.49 -3.85
C THR A 145 -9.06 6.40 -2.65
N GLN A 146 -8.34 7.51 -2.83
CA GLN A 146 -8.33 8.56 -1.82
C GLN A 146 -9.76 9.13 -1.67
N GLY A 147 -10.25 9.11 -0.43
CA GLY A 147 -11.51 9.74 -0.03
C GLY A 147 -11.32 11.19 0.40
#